data_AF-A0A9P5QAM9-F1
#
_entry.id   AF-A0A9P5QAM9-F1
#
_cell.length_a   1.000
_cell.length_b   1.000
_cell.length_c   1.000
_cell.angle_alpha   90.00
_cell.angle_beta   90.00
_cell.angle_gamma   90.00
#
_symmetry.space_group_name_H-M   'P 1'
#
loop_
_entity.id
_entity.type
_entity.pdbx_description
1 polymer ?
#
loop_
_entity_poly.entity_id
_entity_poly.type
_entity_poly.pdbx_seq_one_letter_code
_entity_poly.pdbx_strand_id
1 'polypeptide(L)'
;MPLTFDDEPNLTLHQYLMAAETLPSNVEEINWKSSDFTNVSSLETYLRRIREAFERYFYSQTAWKTPASAIRALRKLKQLPEFLKPSLEIAIRATGLNVILVKVMNDIDLENDPILAERYSTHRWSASIAVELQRYTPLSAYVDQRFDHHQRVNNITDITMLPYFLTLWDELLVPAFGAAGVALEYPHSMDVIYAKICSLCAPKKIPEFVKLENPVLLSVMEETNIYKQILKELDFVIRPLGRQACDHCAGEPMNLRCKRYISVTERDTDQVIGKILHSFDEKHEIPLVYGDNSTPLEGIHINELPSPGIQHHIHARTDLNPKCKRDITIFVNSANDEEVGGVVFGGLTPHFFNIMKSNHQHFRDRAVNVIRGQAFQKLDYGLMAGGGFNDPNGGALGRFYGGSYPSGRLHGPMILSKQIVDSHVKNWFRMALDNALMLRVVTQASRSVGKDIKSAATKAGTLPIGRYGLNQFYCFNYIAPLHYDKDRTFTMSVTTAKNGNPQYYNFCYAKWGIIVYTQGNCEWWFDGKEVHGTVSPSRSALAAVSTDGSYSDGFVVVLREKDAIAAEKMHDAVKRIPYISKYWSS
;
A
#
# COMPACT_ATOMS: atom_id res chain seq x y z
N MET A 1 -10.43 62.46 16.37
CA MET A 1 -9.88 62.00 17.66
C MET A 1 -10.47 60.64 17.97
N PRO A 2 -9.70 59.56 17.96
CA PRO A 2 -10.13 58.26 18.48
C PRO A 2 -9.87 58.18 19.99
N LEU A 3 -10.77 57.50 20.71
CA LEU A 3 -10.65 57.21 22.13
C LEU A 3 -9.58 56.13 22.36
N THR A 4 -8.70 56.39 23.31
CA THR A 4 -7.65 55.52 23.82
C THR A 4 -8.23 54.42 24.70
N PHE A 5 -7.77 53.18 24.54
CA PHE A 5 -7.92 52.12 25.53
C PHE A 5 -6.74 52.22 26.50
N ASP A 6 -7.04 52.52 27.76
CA ASP A 6 -6.07 52.51 28.84
C ASP A 6 -5.77 51.08 29.32
N ASP A 7 -4.47 50.83 29.42
CA ASP A 7 -3.69 49.82 30.15
C ASP A 7 -4.44 48.83 31.09
N GLU A 8 -4.54 47.57 30.65
CA GLU A 8 -4.45 46.42 31.56
C GLU A 8 -2.99 45.92 31.59
N PRO A 9 -2.45 45.57 32.76
CA PRO A 9 -1.06 45.13 32.87
C PRO A 9 -0.88 43.79 32.17
N ASN A 10 0.02 43.77 31.18
CA ASN A 10 0.53 42.54 30.55
C ASN A 10 1.22 41.67 31.62
N LEU A 11 0.45 40.84 32.30
CA LEU A 11 0.99 39.74 33.07
C LEU A 11 1.55 38.71 32.09
N THR A 12 2.83 38.38 32.27
CA THR A 12 3.46 37.30 31.51
C THR A 12 2.77 35.98 31.84
N LEU A 13 2.73 35.05 30.87
CA LEU A 13 2.15 33.70 31.03
C LEU A 13 2.64 33.00 32.33
N HIS A 14 3.86 33.30 32.76
CA HIS A 14 4.43 32.81 34.01
C HIS A 14 3.71 33.35 35.26
N GLN A 15 3.29 34.61 35.28
CA GLN A 15 2.54 35.21 36.39
C GLN A 15 1.10 34.69 36.47
N TYR A 16 0.50 34.35 35.33
CA TYR A 16 -0.80 33.65 35.28
C TYR A 16 -0.72 32.24 35.88
N LEU A 17 0.40 31.55 35.66
CA LEU A 17 0.65 30.22 36.22
C LEU A 17 0.98 30.24 37.71
N MET A 18 1.64 31.29 38.22
CA MET A 18 1.91 31.42 39.66
C MET A 18 0.65 31.80 40.47
N ALA A 19 -0.26 32.58 39.89
CA ALA A 19 -1.61 32.77 40.45
C ALA A 19 -2.47 31.47 40.38
N ALA A 20 -2.00 30.45 39.66
CA ALA A 20 -2.69 29.18 39.55
C ALA A 20 -2.53 28.27 40.79
N GLU A 21 -1.43 28.43 41.56
CA GLU A 21 -1.01 27.47 42.59
C GLU A 21 -1.60 27.69 43.99
N THR A 22 -2.27 28.81 44.26
CA THR A 22 -3.05 28.97 45.50
C THR A 22 -4.49 28.48 45.29
N LEU A 23 -4.81 27.34 45.93
CA LEU A 23 -6.17 26.79 46.02
C LEU A 23 -7.11 27.82 46.68
N PRO A 24 -8.28 28.13 46.11
CA PRO A 24 -9.34 28.81 46.85
C PRO A 24 -9.71 27.95 48.06
N SER A 25 -9.79 28.54 49.26
CA SER A 25 -10.10 27.91 50.55
C SER A 25 -11.49 27.24 50.66
N ASN A 26 -12.21 27.11 49.54
CA ASN A 26 -13.64 26.80 49.48
C ASN A 26 -13.92 25.54 48.66
N VAL A 27 -12.88 24.85 48.17
CA VAL A 27 -13.03 23.65 47.33
C VAL A 27 -13.28 22.45 48.23
N GLU A 28 -14.48 21.90 48.17
CA GLU A 28 -14.85 20.68 48.88
C GLU A 28 -14.10 19.48 48.25
N GLU A 29 -13.04 19.02 48.92
CA GLU A 29 -12.28 17.86 48.45
C GLU A 29 -13.11 16.58 48.61
N ILE A 30 -13.23 15.79 47.54
CA ILE A 30 -13.87 14.47 47.59
C ILE A 30 -12.94 13.52 48.32
N ASN A 31 -13.03 13.56 49.65
CA ASN A 31 -12.25 12.72 50.55
C ASN A 31 -12.83 11.31 50.59
N TRP A 32 -11.94 10.34 50.46
CA TRP A 32 -12.19 8.91 50.61
C TRP A 32 -12.33 8.57 52.08
N LYS A 33 -13.54 8.20 52.54
CA LYS A 33 -13.75 7.74 53.91
C LYS A 33 -14.05 6.25 53.89
N SER A 34 -13.56 5.49 54.87
CA SER A 34 -13.86 4.06 54.97
C SER A 34 -15.37 3.77 55.03
N SER A 35 -16.15 4.72 55.56
CA SER A 35 -17.63 4.66 55.59
C SER A 35 -18.27 4.60 54.20
N ASP A 36 -17.63 5.21 53.19
CA ASP A 36 -18.12 5.27 51.81
C ASP A 36 -18.10 3.90 51.11
N PHE A 37 -17.45 2.90 51.70
CA PHE A 37 -17.22 1.58 51.10
C PHE A 37 -17.67 0.44 52.01
N THR A 38 -18.64 0.71 52.89
CA THR A 38 -19.20 -0.31 53.78
C THR A 38 -20.29 -1.16 53.11
N ASN A 39 -21.00 -0.59 52.13
CA ASN A 39 -22.05 -1.24 51.35
C ASN A 39 -22.28 -0.48 50.02
N VAL A 40 -23.12 -1.05 49.15
CA VAL A 40 -23.42 -0.48 47.81
C VAL A 40 -24.04 0.92 47.91
N SER A 41 -24.93 1.16 48.88
CA SER A 41 -25.57 2.47 49.08
C SER A 41 -24.57 3.58 49.44
N SER A 42 -23.55 3.23 50.23
CA SER A 42 -22.46 4.15 50.57
C SER A 42 -21.56 4.43 49.36
N LEU A 43 -21.30 3.41 48.53
CA LEU A 43 -20.56 3.54 47.28
C LEU A 43 -21.29 4.44 46.28
N GLU A 44 -22.60 4.26 46.12
CA GLU A 44 -23.44 5.13 45.28
C GLU A 44 -23.40 6.59 45.75
N THR A 45 -23.39 6.82 47.06
CA THR A 45 -23.28 8.18 47.62
C THR A 45 -21.93 8.82 47.26
N TYR A 46 -20.84 8.05 47.32
CA TYR A 46 -19.52 8.51 46.89
C TYR A 46 -19.45 8.79 45.38
N LEU A 47 -19.99 7.90 44.55
CA LEU A 47 -20.04 8.07 43.10
C LEU A 47 -20.92 9.25 42.68
N ARG A 48 -22.01 9.55 43.41
CA ARG A 48 -22.84 10.75 43.18
C ARG A 48 -22.05 12.03 43.42
N ARG A 49 -21.22 12.09 44.47
CA ARG A 49 -20.33 13.24 44.72
C ARG A 49 -19.29 13.43 43.60
N ILE A 50 -18.78 12.33 43.03
CA ILE A 50 -17.92 12.39 41.84
C ILE A 50 -18.68 12.95 40.65
N ARG A 51 -19.89 12.46 40.39
CA ARG A 51 -20.75 12.94 39.30
C ARG A 51 -21.03 14.43 39.43
N GLU A 52 -21.51 14.88 40.59
CA GLU A 52 -21.82 16.28 40.86
C GLU A 52 -20.60 17.19 40.68
N ALA A 53 -19.41 16.71 41.03
CA ALA A 53 -18.17 17.41 40.76
C ALA A 53 -17.89 17.52 39.25
N PHE A 54 -18.00 16.42 38.48
CA PHE A 54 -17.86 16.50 37.02
C PHE A 54 -18.90 17.44 36.40
N GLU A 55 -20.15 17.37 36.85
CA GLU A 55 -21.23 18.22 36.35
C GLU A 55 -20.94 19.70 36.60
N ARG A 56 -20.58 20.03 37.84
CA ARG A 56 -20.22 21.40 38.21
C ARG A 56 -19.02 21.88 37.39
N TYR A 57 -17.94 21.10 37.32
CA TYR A 57 -16.70 21.61 36.73
C TYR A 57 -16.65 21.64 35.21
N PHE A 58 -17.29 20.69 34.52
CA PHE A 58 -17.32 20.69 33.06
C PHE A 58 -18.47 21.52 32.48
N TYR A 59 -19.53 21.78 33.25
CA TYR A 59 -20.70 22.50 32.72
C TYR A 59 -21.06 23.82 33.42
N SER A 60 -20.46 24.18 34.58
CA SER A 60 -20.82 25.42 35.29
C SER A 60 -19.89 26.63 35.06
N GLN A 61 -19.07 26.63 34.00
CA GLN A 61 -18.17 27.74 33.57
C GLN A 61 -17.16 28.31 34.59
N THR A 62 -17.11 27.81 35.84
CA THR A 62 -16.19 28.30 36.88
C THR A 62 -14.90 27.48 36.93
N ALA A 63 -13.80 28.06 36.44
CA ALA A 63 -12.38 27.72 36.61
C ALA A 63 -11.96 26.23 36.79
N TRP A 64 -11.18 25.74 35.82
CA TRP A 64 -10.64 24.36 35.65
C TRP A 64 -9.68 23.82 36.74
N LYS A 65 -9.58 24.43 37.92
CA LYS A 65 -8.59 24.02 38.94
C LYS A 65 -9.01 22.79 39.78
N THR A 66 -10.20 22.23 39.54
CA THR A 66 -10.88 21.24 40.39
C THR A 66 -11.24 19.86 39.79
N PRO A 67 -11.20 19.59 38.46
CA PRO A 67 -11.35 18.23 37.93
C PRO A 67 -10.37 17.22 38.54
N ALA A 68 -9.23 17.71 39.02
CA ALA A 68 -8.22 16.94 39.72
C ALA A 68 -8.77 16.17 40.94
N SER A 69 -9.69 16.75 41.73
CA SER A 69 -10.24 16.05 42.91
C SER A 69 -11.20 14.94 42.51
N ALA A 70 -12.06 15.16 41.52
CA ALA A 70 -12.96 14.15 40.96
C ALA A 70 -12.19 13.00 40.28
N ILE A 71 -11.11 13.32 39.56
CA ILE A 71 -10.25 12.32 38.92
C ILE A 71 -9.44 11.53 39.96
N ARG A 72 -8.91 12.19 41.00
CA ARG A 72 -8.28 11.48 42.14
C ARG A 72 -9.30 10.56 42.82
N ALA A 73 -10.53 11.02 42.99
CA ALA A 73 -11.60 10.24 43.59
C ALA A 73 -11.99 9.02 42.73
N LEU A 74 -12.06 9.16 41.39
CA LEU A 74 -12.23 8.05 40.45
C LEU A 74 -11.07 7.05 40.54
N ARG A 75 -9.82 7.52 40.53
CA ARG A 75 -8.63 6.63 40.61
C ARG A 75 -8.62 5.78 41.87
N LYS A 76 -9.12 6.31 42.98
CA LYS A 76 -9.17 5.54 44.22
C LYS A 76 -10.16 4.37 44.14
N LEU A 77 -11.12 4.34 43.20
CA LEU A 77 -12.00 3.18 42.98
C LEU A 77 -11.20 1.89 42.66
N LYS A 78 -9.93 1.99 42.23
CA LYS A 78 -9.03 0.83 42.10
C LYS A 78 -8.76 0.12 43.43
N GLN A 79 -8.92 0.82 44.54
CA GLN A 79 -8.70 0.34 45.91
C GLN A 79 -10.01 -0.11 46.57
N LEU A 80 -11.09 -0.32 45.80
CA LEU A 80 -12.35 -0.83 46.32
C LEU A 80 -12.16 -2.20 47.00
N PRO A 81 -12.78 -2.42 48.17
CA PRO A 81 -12.87 -3.76 48.75
C PRO A 81 -13.44 -4.77 47.75
N GLU A 82 -12.91 -6.00 47.74
CA GLU A 82 -13.30 -7.05 46.76
C GLU A 82 -14.81 -7.29 46.73
N PHE A 83 -15.49 -7.22 47.88
CA PHE A 83 -16.94 -7.45 47.95
C PHE A 83 -17.77 -6.37 47.24
N LEU A 84 -17.22 -5.18 46.98
CA LEU A 84 -17.89 -4.10 46.26
C LEU A 84 -17.56 -4.05 44.77
N LYS A 85 -16.45 -4.66 44.32
CA LYS A 85 -16.05 -4.63 42.90
C LYS A 85 -17.12 -5.14 41.95
N PRO A 86 -17.85 -6.24 42.22
CA PRO A 86 -18.95 -6.70 41.35
C PRO A 86 -20.11 -5.71 41.26
N SER A 87 -20.30 -4.86 42.27
CA SER A 87 -21.40 -3.89 42.33
C SER A 87 -21.04 -2.53 41.73
N LEU A 88 -19.77 -2.30 41.39
CA LEU A 88 -19.28 -1.00 40.93
C LEU A 88 -19.99 -0.53 39.66
N GLU A 89 -20.14 -1.41 38.67
CA GLU A 89 -20.77 -1.06 37.40
C GLU A 89 -22.25 -0.66 37.59
N ILE A 90 -22.96 -1.43 38.42
CA ILE A 90 -24.36 -1.17 38.76
C ILE A 90 -24.48 0.19 39.47
N ALA A 91 -23.60 0.47 40.44
CA ALA A 91 -23.59 1.72 41.20
C ALA A 91 -23.23 2.94 40.31
N ILE A 92 -22.29 2.79 39.37
CA ILE A 92 -21.95 3.84 38.39
C ILE A 92 -23.16 4.20 37.52
N ARG A 93 -23.92 3.20 37.06
CA ARG A 93 -25.15 3.42 36.29
C ARG A 93 -26.26 4.02 37.14
N ALA A 94 -26.48 3.50 38.34
CA ALA A 94 -27.52 3.95 39.27
C ALA A 94 -27.34 5.44 39.67
N THR A 95 -26.10 5.91 39.73
CA THR A 95 -25.79 7.31 40.04
C THR A 95 -25.83 8.24 38.83
N GLY A 96 -25.91 7.70 37.61
CA GLY A 96 -25.82 8.46 36.36
C GLY A 96 -24.41 8.97 36.05
N LEU A 97 -23.39 8.50 36.79
CA LEU A 97 -22.00 8.94 36.58
C LEU A 97 -21.53 8.60 35.17
N ASN A 98 -21.88 7.43 34.64
CA ASN A 98 -21.56 7.01 33.27
C ASN A 98 -22.01 8.03 32.21
N VAL A 99 -23.21 8.61 32.35
CA VAL A 99 -23.75 9.58 31.39
C VAL A 99 -22.87 10.83 31.35
N ILE A 100 -22.43 11.28 32.52
CA ILE A 100 -21.56 12.44 32.65
C ILE A 100 -20.15 12.15 32.15
N LEU A 101 -19.60 10.97 32.42
CA LEU A 101 -18.28 10.59 31.90
C LEU A 101 -18.28 10.52 30.35
N VAL A 102 -19.32 9.93 29.74
CA VAL A 102 -19.48 9.91 28.27
C VAL A 102 -19.61 11.31 27.72
N LYS A 103 -20.45 12.16 28.34
CA LYS A 103 -20.64 13.52 27.87
C LYS A 103 -19.34 14.33 27.94
N VAL A 104 -18.61 14.22 29.05
CA VAL A 104 -17.28 14.84 29.20
C VAL A 104 -16.32 14.32 28.12
N MET A 105 -16.31 13.02 27.85
CA MET A 105 -15.46 12.44 26.78
C MET A 105 -15.83 12.93 25.38
N ASN A 106 -17.12 13.07 25.08
CA ASN A 106 -17.59 13.57 23.79
C ASN A 106 -17.33 15.07 23.63
N ASP A 107 -17.43 15.85 24.70
CA ASP A 107 -17.09 17.28 24.69
C ASP A 107 -15.56 17.51 24.63
N ILE A 108 -14.76 16.50 25.00
CA ILE A 108 -13.32 16.47 24.80
C ILE A 108 -12.96 16.10 23.34
N ASP A 109 -13.92 15.72 22.49
CA ASP A 109 -13.66 15.40 21.07
C ASP A 109 -13.12 16.65 20.34
N LEU A 110 -11.81 16.61 20.09
CA LEU A 110 -10.93 17.76 19.84
C LEU A 110 -11.19 18.48 18.50
N GLU A 111 -12.10 17.98 17.68
CA GLU A 111 -12.35 18.50 16.33
C GLU A 111 -13.29 19.73 16.30
N ASN A 112 -14.11 19.96 17.34
CA ASN A 112 -15.20 20.95 17.26
C ASN A 112 -14.99 22.24 18.08
N ASP A 113 -14.00 22.30 18.99
CA ASP A 113 -13.66 23.54 19.72
C ASP A 113 -12.12 23.69 19.84
N PRO A 114 -11.49 24.45 18.92
CA PRO A 114 -10.03 24.59 18.89
C PRO A 114 -9.46 25.32 20.12
N ILE A 115 -10.25 26.17 20.79
CA ILE A 115 -9.83 26.87 22.03
C ILE A 115 -9.84 25.88 23.19
N LEU A 116 -10.82 24.97 23.22
CA LEU A 116 -10.85 23.86 24.18
C LEU A 116 -9.68 22.90 23.93
N ALA A 117 -9.37 22.56 22.68
CA ALA A 117 -8.23 21.71 22.31
C ALA A 117 -6.86 22.31 22.68
N GLU A 118 -6.67 23.62 22.50
CA GLU A 118 -5.45 24.34 22.90
C GLU A 118 -5.31 24.41 24.43
N ARG A 119 -6.41 24.62 25.16
CA ARG A 119 -6.44 24.59 26.63
C ARG A 119 -6.25 23.18 27.21
N TYR A 120 -6.68 22.13 26.50
CA TYR A 120 -6.55 20.72 26.91
C TYR A 120 -5.15 20.15 26.63
N SER A 121 -4.52 20.57 25.53
CA SER A 121 -3.18 20.14 25.14
C SER A 121 -2.07 20.78 25.99
N THR A 122 -2.32 21.92 26.61
CA THR A 122 -1.36 22.64 27.47
C THR A 122 -1.37 22.17 28.93
N HIS A 123 -2.36 21.37 29.36
CA HIS A 123 -2.46 20.87 30.74
C HIS A 123 -1.87 19.46 30.88
N ARG A 124 -0.82 19.31 31.71
CA ARG A 124 -0.04 18.05 31.98
C ARG A 124 -0.84 16.79 32.34
N TRP A 125 -2.16 16.88 32.52
CA TRP A 125 -3.00 15.83 33.14
C TRP A 125 -4.00 15.21 32.16
N SER A 126 -4.14 15.75 30.94
CA SER A 126 -5.19 15.43 29.96
C SER A 126 -5.19 13.96 29.51
N ALA A 127 -4.03 13.38 29.21
CA ALA A 127 -3.92 11.95 28.84
C ALA A 127 -4.34 11.01 29.99
N SER A 128 -4.02 11.38 31.23
CA SER A 128 -4.40 10.59 32.41
C SER A 128 -5.85 10.78 32.85
N ILE A 129 -6.56 11.76 32.28
CA ILE A 129 -8.00 11.97 32.49
C ILE A 129 -8.77 11.07 31.53
N ALA A 130 -8.47 11.11 30.23
CA ALA A 130 -9.13 10.26 29.23
C ALA A 130 -9.07 8.76 29.58
N VAL A 131 -7.90 8.28 30.02
CA VAL A 131 -7.71 6.87 30.43
C VAL A 131 -8.56 6.50 31.65
N GLU A 132 -8.72 7.41 32.62
CA GLU A 132 -9.52 7.14 33.81
C GLU A 132 -11.03 7.26 33.53
N LEU A 133 -11.44 8.21 32.68
CA LEU A 133 -12.83 8.33 32.22
C LEU A 133 -13.24 7.09 31.43
N GLN A 134 -12.40 6.61 30.51
CA GLN A 134 -12.67 5.41 29.71
C GLN A 134 -12.77 4.16 30.58
N ARG A 135 -11.92 4.04 31.61
CA ARG A 135 -11.91 2.89 32.54
C ARG A 135 -13.20 2.71 33.32
N TYR A 136 -13.84 3.81 33.72
CA TYR A 136 -15.04 3.80 34.56
C TYR A 136 -16.33 4.08 33.80
N THR A 137 -16.24 4.27 32.48
CA THR A 137 -17.42 4.35 31.62
C THR A 137 -17.80 2.93 31.18
N PRO A 138 -18.96 2.40 31.61
CA PRO A 138 -19.40 1.06 31.23
C PRO A 138 -19.48 0.93 29.70
N LEU A 139 -19.01 -0.18 29.14
CA LEU A 139 -19.02 -0.40 27.68
C LEU A 139 -20.44 -0.24 27.09
N SER A 140 -21.49 -0.62 27.83
CA SER A 140 -22.88 -0.45 27.41
C SER A 140 -23.28 1.01 27.18
N ALA A 141 -22.66 1.97 27.87
CA ALA A 141 -22.96 3.38 27.72
C ALA A 141 -22.50 3.94 26.36
N TYR A 142 -21.54 3.27 25.70
CA TYR A 142 -21.13 3.58 24.32
C TYR A 142 -22.05 2.95 23.27
N VAL A 143 -22.77 1.88 23.64
CA VAL A 143 -23.70 1.15 22.75
C VAL A 143 -25.05 1.86 22.71
N ASP A 144 -25.55 2.36 23.84
CA ASP A 144 -26.86 3.03 23.95
C ASP A 144 -26.96 4.40 23.24
N GLN A 145 -25.83 4.98 22.79
CA GLN A 145 -25.84 6.24 22.02
C GLN A 145 -25.78 6.05 20.49
N ARG A 146 -25.64 4.82 19.99
CA ARG A 146 -25.79 4.53 18.54
C ARG A 146 -27.18 3.96 18.27
N PHE A 147 -28.11 4.87 18.05
CA PHE A 147 -29.46 4.66 17.52
C PHE A 147 -30.45 3.89 18.40
N ASP A 148 -31.61 4.52 18.55
CA ASP A 148 -32.90 3.94 18.93
C ASP A 148 -33.32 2.87 17.89
N HIS A 149 -32.76 1.67 18.03
CA HIS A 149 -33.20 0.46 17.34
C HIS A 149 -33.26 -0.69 18.34
N HIS A 150 -34.11 -0.52 19.35
CA HIS A 150 -34.74 -1.64 20.02
C HIS A 150 -35.62 -2.39 19.02
N GLN A 151 -35.04 -3.31 18.25
CA GLN A 151 -35.63 -4.61 17.96
C GLN A 151 -34.60 -5.55 17.31
N ARG A 152 -34.33 -6.66 18.02
CA ARG A 152 -33.63 -7.89 17.60
C ARG A 152 -32.09 -7.87 17.58
N VAL A 153 -31.47 -7.99 18.76
CA VAL A 153 -30.42 -9.01 18.99
C VAL A 153 -30.49 -9.43 20.46
N ASN A 154 -31.38 -10.37 20.78
CA ASN A 154 -31.26 -11.14 22.01
C ASN A 154 -30.61 -12.47 21.63
N ASN A 155 -29.58 -12.85 22.41
CA ASN A 155 -28.84 -14.12 22.42
C ASN A 155 -27.51 -14.14 21.65
N ILE A 156 -26.48 -13.49 22.20
CA ILE A 156 -25.14 -14.10 22.29
C ILE A 156 -24.53 -13.71 23.65
N THR A 157 -24.73 -14.58 24.65
CA THR A 157 -23.95 -14.60 25.88
C THR A 157 -22.71 -15.46 25.65
N ASP A 158 -21.58 -14.84 25.35
CA ASP A 158 -20.26 -15.45 25.61
C ASP A 158 -19.16 -14.36 25.67
N ILE A 159 -18.96 -13.81 26.87
CA ILE A 159 -18.01 -12.72 27.17
C ILE A 159 -16.59 -13.27 27.45
N THR A 160 -16.35 -14.57 27.26
CA THR A 160 -15.08 -15.22 27.62
C THR A 160 -13.96 -15.06 26.57
N MET A 161 -14.24 -14.53 25.38
CA MET A 161 -13.29 -14.54 24.25
C MET A 161 -12.83 -13.14 23.79
N LEU A 162 -13.31 -12.07 24.43
CA LEU A 162 -12.89 -10.69 24.16
C LEU A 162 -11.37 -10.45 24.35
N PRO A 163 -10.66 -11.12 25.28
CA PRO A 163 -9.19 -10.97 25.38
C PRO A 163 -8.45 -11.48 24.14
N TYR A 164 -8.93 -12.55 23.50
CA TYR A 164 -8.32 -13.09 22.27
C TYR A 164 -8.56 -12.19 21.06
N PHE A 165 -9.70 -11.50 21.03
CA PHE A 165 -10.04 -10.53 20.00
C PHE A 165 -9.13 -9.29 20.06
N LEU A 166 -8.89 -8.75 21.26
CA LEU A 166 -7.99 -7.61 21.45
C LEU A 166 -6.53 -7.96 21.12
N THR A 167 -6.05 -9.16 21.45
CA THR A 167 -4.70 -9.61 21.05
C THR A 167 -4.55 -9.74 19.52
N LEU A 168 -5.57 -10.26 18.82
CA LEU A 168 -5.54 -10.38 17.34
C LEU A 168 -5.67 -9.02 16.64
N TRP A 169 -6.45 -8.11 17.22
CA TRP A 169 -6.68 -6.76 16.69
C TRP A 169 -5.46 -5.85 16.93
N ASP A 170 -4.99 -5.76 18.17
CA ASP A 170 -3.92 -4.83 18.59
C ASP A 170 -2.51 -5.33 18.25
N GLU A 171 -2.24 -6.64 18.27
CA GLU A 171 -0.88 -7.16 18.02
C GLU A 171 -0.63 -7.59 16.56
N LEU A 172 -1.66 -7.81 15.75
CA LEU A 172 -1.55 -8.48 14.44
C LEU A 172 -2.11 -7.67 13.27
N LEU A 173 -3.25 -6.98 13.44
CA LEU A 173 -3.92 -6.25 12.35
C LEU A 173 -3.65 -4.73 12.40
N VAL A 174 -3.63 -4.11 13.58
CA VAL A 174 -3.26 -2.69 13.75
C VAL A 174 -1.82 -2.40 13.27
N PRO A 175 -0.82 -3.27 13.47
CA PRO A 175 0.52 -3.06 12.87
C PRO A 175 0.55 -3.20 11.34
N ALA A 176 -0.40 -3.94 10.75
CA ALA A 176 -0.49 -4.15 9.31
C ALA A 176 -1.33 -3.09 8.57
N PHE A 177 -2.22 -2.37 9.29
CA PHE A 177 -3.15 -1.39 8.68
C PHE A 177 -3.21 -0.01 9.37
N GLY A 178 -2.57 0.20 10.51
CA GLY A 178 -2.29 1.49 11.14
C GLY A 178 -3.46 2.48 11.27
N ALA A 179 -4.24 2.39 12.36
CA ALA A 179 -4.90 3.55 12.99
C ALA A 179 -5.24 3.26 14.48
N ALA A 180 -5.06 4.29 15.30
CA ALA A 180 -5.30 4.40 16.76
C ALA A 180 -4.25 3.76 17.68
N GLY A 181 -3.43 4.61 18.31
CA GLY A 181 -2.19 4.22 18.97
C GLY A 181 -2.33 3.64 20.37
N VAL A 182 -1.52 2.61 20.65
CA VAL A 182 -0.73 2.37 21.88
C VAL A 182 0.51 1.56 21.45
N ALA A 183 1.64 1.77 22.11
CA ALA A 183 2.93 1.13 21.79
C ALA A 183 2.98 -0.35 22.20
N LEU A 184 3.57 -1.20 21.37
CA LEU A 184 4.31 -2.42 21.76
C LEU A 184 5.34 -2.79 20.68
N GLU A 185 6.41 -3.44 21.13
CA GLU A 185 7.68 -3.62 20.43
C GLU A 185 7.58 -4.38 19.10
N TYR A 186 8.35 -3.93 18.11
CA TYR A 186 8.52 -4.56 16.81
C TYR A 186 9.06 -6.00 16.98
N PRO A 187 8.33 -7.07 16.63
CA PRO A 187 8.96 -8.38 16.57
C PRO A 187 9.91 -8.39 15.37
N HIS A 188 11.12 -8.91 15.58
CA HIS A 188 12.24 -8.94 14.63
C HIS A 188 12.01 -9.73 13.33
N SER A 189 10.78 -10.06 12.93
CA SER A 189 10.49 -10.42 11.54
C SER A 189 8.99 -10.36 11.25
N MET A 190 8.62 -9.62 10.21
CA MET A 190 7.31 -9.74 9.56
C MET A 190 7.01 -11.20 9.15
N ASP A 191 8.05 -12.01 8.96
CA ASP A 191 7.94 -13.45 8.70
C ASP A 191 7.29 -14.24 9.85
N VAL A 192 7.48 -13.84 11.12
CA VAL A 192 6.85 -14.47 12.29
C VAL A 192 5.38 -14.06 12.43
N ILE A 193 5.06 -12.79 12.18
CA ILE A 193 3.67 -12.30 12.14
C ILE A 193 2.92 -12.98 11.00
N TYR A 194 3.48 -12.99 9.80
CA TYR A 194 2.93 -13.68 8.65
C TYR A 194 2.79 -15.18 8.93
N ALA A 195 3.79 -15.86 9.49
CA ALA A 195 3.69 -17.27 9.87
C ALA A 195 2.60 -17.54 10.91
N LYS A 196 2.40 -16.65 11.90
CA LYS A 196 1.31 -16.75 12.89
C LYS A 196 -0.06 -16.57 12.24
N ILE A 197 -0.26 -15.55 11.41
CA ILE A 197 -1.48 -15.37 10.60
C ILE A 197 -1.73 -16.64 9.79
N CYS A 198 -0.73 -17.11 9.04
CA CYS A 198 -0.82 -18.32 8.23
C CYS A 198 -1.16 -19.58 9.04
N SER A 199 -0.67 -19.69 10.28
CA SER A 199 -0.94 -20.83 11.17
C SER A 199 -2.36 -20.82 11.75
N LEU A 200 -2.95 -19.63 11.92
CA LEU A 200 -4.35 -19.44 12.33
C LEU A 200 -5.32 -19.57 11.14
N CYS A 201 -4.85 -19.31 9.91
CA CYS A 201 -5.62 -19.32 8.67
C CYS A 201 -5.86 -20.70 8.02
N ALA A 202 -5.69 -21.81 8.74
CA ALA A 202 -6.18 -23.09 8.21
C ALA A 202 -7.71 -22.99 8.05
N PRO A 203 -8.32 -23.33 6.89
CA PRO A 203 -9.75 -23.09 6.61
C PRO A 203 -10.72 -23.62 7.68
N LYS A 204 -10.27 -24.63 8.44
CA LYS A 204 -11.02 -25.28 9.54
C LYS A 204 -10.94 -24.56 10.89
N LYS A 205 -10.20 -23.45 11.01
CA LYS A 205 -9.93 -22.75 12.29
C LYS A 205 -10.32 -21.27 12.30
N ILE A 206 -10.92 -20.75 11.24
CA ILE A 206 -11.40 -19.36 11.21
C ILE A 206 -12.70 -19.27 12.02
N PRO A 207 -12.76 -18.50 13.11
CA PRO A 207 -13.99 -18.32 13.87
C PRO A 207 -15.12 -17.76 12.99
N GLU A 208 -16.35 -18.27 13.14
CA GLU A 208 -17.50 -17.85 12.33
C GLU A 208 -17.78 -16.34 12.42
N PHE A 209 -17.53 -15.70 13.58
CA PHE A 209 -17.72 -14.26 13.72
C PHE A 209 -16.75 -13.45 12.82
N VAL A 210 -15.51 -13.91 12.60
CA VAL A 210 -14.57 -13.24 11.67
C VAL A 210 -15.07 -13.33 10.24
N LYS A 211 -15.71 -14.46 9.88
CA LYS A 211 -16.33 -14.64 8.55
C LYS A 211 -17.55 -13.73 8.35
N LEU A 212 -18.27 -13.44 9.43
CA LEU A 212 -19.50 -12.64 9.43
C LEU A 212 -19.24 -11.13 9.58
N GLU A 213 -18.21 -10.73 10.32
CA GLU A 213 -17.97 -9.33 10.74
C GLU A 213 -16.87 -8.63 9.93
N ASN A 214 -15.95 -9.36 9.28
CA ASN A 214 -14.87 -8.75 8.50
C ASN A 214 -14.70 -9.40 7.12
N PRO A 215 -15.55 -9.03 6.13
CA PRO A 215 -15.47 -9.59 4.79
C PRO A 215 -14.11 -9.35 4.13
N VAL A 216 -13.41 -8.25 4.42
CA VAL A 216 -12.08 -7.93 3.86
C VAL A 216 -11.04 -8.94 4.31
N LEU A 217 -10.98 -9.22 5.62
CA LEU A 217 -10.04 -10.18 6.16
C LEU A 217 -10.28 -11.57 5.58
N LEU A 218 -11.54 -12.00 5.47
CA LEU A 218 -11.89 -13.28 4.86
C LEU A 218 -11.42 -13.36 3.40
N SER A 219 -11.70 -12.34 2.57
CA SER A 219 -11.23 -12.29 1.18
C SER A 219 -9.69 -12.36 1.10
N VAL A 220 -8.99 -11.61 1.95
CA VAL A 220 -7.52 -11.59 1.97
C VAL A 220 -6.97 -12.97 2.32
N MET A 221 -7.58 -13.68 3.26
CA MET A 221 -7.17 -15.04 3.64
C MET A 221 -7.41 -16.04 2.51
N GLU A 222 -8.57 -16.01 1.87
CA GLU A 222 -8.93 -16.86 0.73
C GLU A 222 -7.92 -16.67 -0.42
N GLU A 223 -7.70 -15.43 -0.84
CA GLU A 223 -6.80 -15.10 -1.94
C GLU A 223 -5.33 -15.36 -1.58
N THR A 224 -4.93 -15.20 -0.32
CA THR A 224 -3.58 -15.59 0.16
C THR A 224 -3.32 -17.08 -0.03
N ASN A 225 -4.32 -17.92 0.26
CA ASN A 225 -4.18 -19.37 0.10
C ASN A 225 -4.04 -19.75 -1.38
N ILE A 226 -4.86 -19.16 -2.26
CA ILE A 226 -4.77 -19.33 -3.71
C ILE A 226 -3.39 -18.91 -4.22
N TYR A 227 -2.95 -17.71 -3.85
CA TYR A 227 -1.64 -17.16 -4.22
C TYR A 227 -0.49 -18.09 -3.82
N LYS A 228 -0.47 -18.57 -2.58
CA LYS A 228 0.57 -19.50 -2.09
C LYS A 228 0.55 -20.82 -2.83
N GLN A 229 -0.63 -21.35 -3.13
CA GLN A 229 -0.75 -22.60 -3.88
C GLN A 229 -0.14 -22.43 -5.26
N ILE A 230 -0.52 -21.38 -5.99
CA ILE A 230 0.01 -21.09 -7.33
C ILE A 230 1.52 -20.90 -7.28
N LEU A 231 2.06 -20.15 -6.30
CA LEU A 231 3.50 -20.00 -6.14
C LEU A 231 4.22 -21.29 -5.80
N LYS A 232 3.60 -22.19 -5.02
CA LYS A 232 4.16 -23.50 -4.70
C LYS A 232 4.22 -24.39 -5.95
N GLU A 233 3.16 -24.38 -6.75
CA GLU A 233 3.10 -25.08 -8.04
C GLU A 233 4.14 -24.51 -9.02
N LEU A 234 4.26 -23.19 -9.09
CA LEU A 234 5.27 -22.49 -9.87
C LEU A 234 6.68 -22.93 -9.47
N ASP A 235 6.95 -22.94 -8.16
CA ASP A 235 8.22 -23.36 -7.61
C ASP A 235 8.55 -24.80 -7.99
N PHE A 236 7.57 -25.70 -8.00
CA PHE A 236 7.75 -27.09 -8.42
C PHE A 236 8.06 -27.22 -9.91
N VAL A 237 7.33 -26.51 -10.77
CA VAL A 237 7.48 -26.57 -12.23
C VAL A 237 8.77 -25.90 -12.70
N ILE A 238 9.12 -24.79 -12.06
CA ILE A 238 10.18 -23.91 -12.52
C ILE A 238 11.52 -24.24 -11.82
N ARG A 239 11.56 -24.83 -10.61
CA ARG A 239 12.83 -25.22 -9.94
C ARG A 239 13.74 -26.15 -10.77
N PRO A 240 13.23 -27.17 -11.49
CA PRO A 240 14.05 -28.06 -12.32
C PRO A 240 14.76 -27.35 -13.48
N LEU A 241 14.34 -26.13 -13.81
CA LEU A 241 14.93 -25.33 -14.89
C LEU A 241 16.18 -24.56 -14.43
N GLY A 242 16.61 -24.77 -13.18
CA GLY A 242 18.01 -24.69 -12.78
C GLY A 242 18.52 -23.34 -12.27
N ARG A 243 19.40 -23.41 -11.26
CA ARG A 243 20.28 -22.32 -10.78
C ARG A 243 21.68 -22.37 -11.43
N GLN A 244 21.91 -23.38 -12.27
CA GLN A 244 23.16 -23.72 -12.97
C GLN A 244 22.85 -23.93 -14.47
N ALA A 245 23.87 -24.23 -15.28
CA ALA A 245 23.69 -24.57 -16.69
C ALA A 245 22.57 -25.61 -16.84
N CYS A 246 21.66 -25.42 -17.81
CA CYS A 246 20.53 -26.32 -18.00
C CYS A 246 21.03 -27.75 -18.24
N ASP A 247 20.60 -28.70 -17.41
CA ASP A 247 21.06 -30.10 -17.47
C ASP A 247 20.82 -30.75 -18.84
N HIS A 248 19.85 -30.24 -19.62
CA HIS A 248 19.55 -30.75 -20.96
C HIS A 248 20.50 -30.23 -22.05
N CYS A 249 21.14 -29.08 -21.86
CA CYS A 249 22.07 -28.51 -22.84
C CYS A 249 23.46 -28.17 -22.25
N ALA A 250 23.76 -28.58 -21.02
CA ALA A 250 25.04 -28.27 -20.39
C ALA A 250 26.22 -28.85 -21.18
N GLY A 251 26.04 -30.04 -21.77
CA GLY A 251 27.01 -30.70 -22.64
C GLY A 251 27.00 -30.22 -24.10
N GLU A 252 26.04 -29.38 -24.50
CA GLU A 252 25.91 -28.90 -25.88
C GLU A 252 26.89 -27.74 -26.15
N PRO A 253 27.28 -27.53 -27.42
CA PRO A 253 27.98 -26.33 -27.89
C PRO A 253 27.27 -25.04 -27.44
N MET A 254 28.02 -23.97 -27.15
CA MET A 254 27.47 -22.73 -26.58
C MET A 254 26.32 -22.13 -27.40
N ASN A 255 26.35 -22.24 -28.73
CA ASN A 255 25.31 -21.75 -29.62
C ASN A 255 23.99 -22.54 -29.52
N LEU A 256 24.04 -23.81 -29.07
CA LEU A 256 22.87 -24.67 -28.86
C LEU A 256 22.35 -24.66 -27.42
N ARG A 257 23.05 -23.94 -26.52
CA ARG A 257 22.62 -23.80 -25.13
C ARG A 257 21.40 -22.90 -25.04
N CYS A 258 20.46 -23.28 -24.18
CA CYS A 258 19.25 -22.52 -23.88
C CYS A 258 19.55 -21.14 -23.29
N LYS A 259 20.73 -20.95 -22.68
CA LYS A 259 21.19 -19.69 -22.13
C LYS A 259 22.47 -19.26 -22.84
N ARG A 260 22.48 -18.04 -23.38
CA ARG A 260 23.65 -17.39 -23.99
C ARG A 260 23.86 -15.99 -23.43
N TYR A 261 25.08 -15.50 -23.60
CA TYR A 261 25.47 -14.13 -23.30
C TYR A 261 25.85 -13.46 -24.61
N ILE A 262 25.43 -12.21 -24.78
CA ILE A 262 25.90 -11.36 -25.87
C ILE A 262 26.62 -10.16 -25.27
N SER A 263 27.80 -9.87 -25.79
CA SER A 263 28.57 -8.69 -25.41
C SER A 263 28.04 -7.50 -26.19
N VAL A 264 27.72 -6.42 -25.49
CA VAL A 264 27.13 -5.19 -26.04
C VAL A 264 27.96 -3.99 -25.64
N THR A 265 27.94 -2.94 -26.46
CA THR A 265 28.73 -1.72 -26.20
C THR A 265 27.79 -0.55 -26.01
N GLU A 266 28.07 0.25 -24.99
CA GLU A 266 27.31 1.46 -24.63
C GLU A 266 27.39 2.51 -25.75
N ARG A 267 26.35 3.33 -25.87
CA ARG A 267 26.21 4.33 -26.93
C ARG A 267 25.80 5.69 -26.40
N ASP A 268 26.14 6.70 -27.18
CA ASP A 268 25.51 8.02 -27.06
C ASP A 268 24.13 7.98 -27.73
N THR A 269 23.10 8.24 -26.94
CA THR A 269 21.70 8.24 -27.37
C THR A 269 20.98 9.53 -27.04
N ASP A 270 21.71 10.59 -26.67
CA ASP A 270 21.08 11.83 -26.22
C ASP A 270 20.27 12.49 -27.34
N GLN A 271 20.76 12.39 -28.58
CA GLN A 271 20.15 13.01 -29.76
C GLN A 271 18.85 12.32 -30.22
N VAL A 272 18.50 11.16 -29.66
CA VAL A 272 17.34 10.37 -30.10
C VAL A 272 16.20 10.35 -29.09
N ILE A 273 16.41 10.94 -27.91
CA ILE A 273 15.38 11.02 -26.87
C ILE A 273 14.17 11.82 -27.37
N GLY A 274 12.98 11.32 -27.08
CA GLY A 274 11.70 11.89 -27.51
C GLY A 274 11.25 11.46 -28.91
N LYS A 275 12.13 10.84 -29.71
CA LYS A 275 11.80 10.38 -31.06
C LYS A 275 11.13 9.02 -31.05
N ILE A 276 10.28 8.79 -32.04
CA ILE A 276 9.70 7.49 -32.31
C ILE A 276 10.65 6.67 -33.17
N LEU A 277 11.01 5.48 -32.69
CA LEU A 277 11.77 4.53 -33.49
C LEU A 277 10.85 3.82 -34.48
N HIS A 278 11.22 3.76 -35.75
CA HIS A 278 10.46 3.04 -36.78
C HIS A 278 11.37 2.22 -37.70
N SER A 279 10.81 1.15 -38.27
CA SER A 279 11.50 0.22 -39.18
C SER A 279 11.01 0.27 -40.63
N PHE A 280 10.13 1.21 -40.94
CA PHE A 280 9.59 1.46 -42.29
C PHE A 280 10.23 2.72 -42.88
N ASP A 281 10.43 2.71 -44.20
CA ASP A 281 11.16 3.77 -44.92
C ASP A 281 10.28 4.99 -45.23
N GLU A 282 8.98 4.79 -45.39
CA GLU A 282 8.05 5.83 -45.79
C GLU A 282 7.79 6.85 -44.67
N LYS A 283 8.36 8.06 -44.78
CA LYS A 283 8.15 9.14 -43.78
C LYS A 283 6.68 9.51 -43.54
N HIS A 284 5.81 9.34 -44.54
CA HIS A 284 4.38 9.60 -44.39
C HIS A 284 3.66 8.55 -43.52
N GLU A 285 4.28 7.40 -43.29
CA GLU A 285 3.78 6.34 -42.41
C GLU A 285 4.15 6.57 -40.93
N ILE A 286 4.92 7.61 -40.61
CA ILE A 286 5.19 7.97 -39.21
C ILE A 286 3.85 8.36 -38.53
N PRO A 287 3.55 7.85 -37.32
CA PRO A 287 2.34 8.22 -36.60
C PRO A 287 2.23 9.73 -36.37
N LEU A 288 1.00 10.22 -36.26
CA LEU A 288 0.72 11.62 -35.98
C LEU A 288 0.73 11.86 -34.46
N VAL A 289 0.67 13.12 -34.04
CA VAL A 289 0.42 13.46 -32.65
C VAL A 289 -1.01 13.05 -32.30
N TYR A 290 -1.20 12.30 -31.23
CA TYR A 290 -2.53 11.91 -30.78
C TYR A 290 -3.41 13.15 -30.51
N GLY A 291 -4.62 13.16 -31.08
CA GLY A 291 -5.53 14.31 -31.03
C GLY A 291 -5.24 15.43 -32.03
N ASP A 292 -4.14 15.36 -32.78
CA ASP A 292 -3.78 16.26 -33.87
C ASP A 292 -3.55 15.46 -35.16
N ASN A 293 -4.53 15.54 -36.06
CA ASN A 293 -4.52 14.79 -37.32
C ASN A 293 -3.59 15.38 -38.41
N SER A 294 -2.74 16.35 -38.06
CA SER A 294 -1.89 17.07 -39.03
C SER A 294 -0.40 16.99 -38.72
N THR A 295 -0.01 16.92 -37.45
CA THR A 295 1.41 16.98 -37.05
C THR A 295 2.00 15.56 -36.94
N PRO A 296 3.00 15.18 -37.77
CA PRO A 296 3.74 13.94 -37.59
C PRO A 296 4.62 14.01 -36.34
N LEU A 297 4.79 12.87 -35.67
CA LEU A 297 5.79 12.75 -34.63
C LEU A 297 7.20 12.82 -35.21
N GLU A 298 8.14 13.29 -34.41
CA GLU A 298 9.55 13.18 -34.78
C GLU A 298 9.95 11.69 -34.75
N GLY A 299 10.39 11.17 -35.89
CA GLY A 299 10.79 9.78 -36.05
C GLY A 299 12.30 9.65 -36.26
N ILE A 300 12.83 8.48 -35.94
CA ILE A 300 14.15 8.03 -36.33
C ILE A 300 14.07 6.61 -36.87
N HIS A 301 14.67 6.39 -38.04
CA HIS A 301 14.71 5.04 -38.61
C HIS A 301 15.69 4.16 -37.83
N ILE A 302 15.43 2.86 -37.71
CA ILE A 302 16.33 1.91 -37.00
C ILE A 302 17.77 1.93 -37.51
N ASN A 303 17.96 2.22 -38.80
CA ASN A 303 19.28 2.30 -39.45
C ASN A 303 19.96 3.67 -39.27
N GLU A 304 19.23 4.67 -38.77
CA GLU A 304 19.72 6.04 -38.53
C GLU A 304 20.11 6.27 -37.07
N LEU A 305 19.96 5.27 -36.20
CA LEU A 305 20.44 5.36 -34.83
C LEU A 305 21.96 5.64 -34.80
N PRO A 306 22.45 6.47 -33.85
CA PRO A 306 23.85 6.83 -33.73
C PRO A 306 24.77 5.62 -33.84
N SER A 307 25.88 5.80 -34.56
CA SER A 307 26.87 4.74 -34.80
C SER A 307 27.24 4.05 -33.49
N PRO A 308 27.23 2.71 -33.44
CA PRO A 308 27.18 1.78 -34.57
C PRO A 308 25.78 1.39 -35.10
N GLY A 309 24.69 2.07 -34.72
CA GLY A 309 23.32 1.67 -35.12
C GLY A 309 22.93 0.31 -34.53
N ILE A 310 21.73 -0.24 -34.74
CA ILE A 310 21.34 -1.52 -34.11
C ILE A 310 22.32 -2.64 -34.48
N GLN A 311 22.92 -3.27 -33.48
CA GLN A 311 23.89 -4.37 -33.67
C GLN A 311 23.28 -5.74 -33.42
N HIS A 312 22.22 -5.79 -32.61
CA HIS A 312 21.66 -7.05 -32.13
C HIS A 312 20.15 -7.10 -32.33
N HIS A 313 19.73 -7.98 -33.23
CA HIS A 313 18.33 -8.34 -33.45
C HIS A 313 18.05 -9.67 -32.75
N ILE A 314 17.34 -9.62 -31.63
CA ILE A 314 17.13 -10.77 -30.75
C ILE A 314 15.76 -11.38 -31.04
N HIS A 315 15.79 -12.54 -31.68
CA HIS A 315 14.62 -13.37 -31.96
C HIS A 315 14.63 -14.63 -31.09
N ALA A 316 13.45 -15.21 -30.88
CA ALA A 316 13.33 -16.55 -30.32
C ALA A 316 14.03 -17.56 -31.22
N ARG A 317 14.94 -18.35 -30.66
CA ARG A 317 15.65 -19.41 -31.36
C ARG A 317 14.76 -20.64 -31.57
N THR A 318 14.77 -21.16 -32.79
CA THR A 318 14.03 -22.38 -33.17
C THR A 318 14.91 -23.63 -33.20
N ASP A 319 16.22 -23.47 -33.06
CA ASP A 319 17.25 -24.52 -33.14
C ASP A 319 17.68 -25.05 -31.76
N LEU A 320 17.04 -24.60 -30.69
CA LEU A 320 17.31 -25.07 -29.34
C LEU A 320 16.89 -26.53 -29.15
N ASN A 321 17.63 -27.24 -28.30
CA ASN A 321 17.25 -28.58 -27.86
C ASN A 321 15.79 -28.54 -27.34
N PRO A 322 14.87 -29.36 -27.89
CA PRO A 322 13.43 -29.27 -27.56
C PRO A 322 13.12 -29.61 -26.09
N LYS A 323 14.07 -30.22 -25.37
CA LYS A 323 13.96 -30.44 -23.92
C LYS A 323 14.28 -29.17 -23.11
N CYS A 324 15.02 -28.24 -23.70
CA CYS A 324 15.23 -26.92 -23.14
C CYS A 324 13.95 -26.11 -23.28
N LYS A 325 13.27 -25.87 -22.18
CA LYS A 325 11.95 -25.24 -22.17
C LYS A 325 11.98 -23.72 -22.33
N ARG A 326 13.15 -23.11 -22.59
CA ARG A 326 13.35 -21.64 -22.62
C ARG A 326 14.50 -21.25 -23.54
N ASP A 327 14.42 -20.04 -24.09
CA ASP A 327 15.51 -19.35 -24.75
C ASP A 327 15.88 -18.09 -23.96
N ILE A 328 17.08 -18.05 -23.38
CA ILE A 328 17.56 -16.99 -22.51
C ILE A 328 18.76 -16.32 -23.19
N THR A 329 18.67 -15.01 -23.38
CA THR A 329 19.79 -14.18 -23.83
C THR A 329 20.05 -13.10 -22.79
N ILE A 330 21.26 -13.07 -22.23
CA ILE A 330 21.71 -12.03 -21.29
C ILE A 330 22.62 -11.05 -22.03
N PHE A 331 22.42 -9.77 -21.78
CA PHE A 331 23.19 -8.67 -22.35
C PHE A 331 24.25 -8.24 -21.35
N VAL A 332 25.51 -8.24 -21.78
CA VAL A 332 26.66 -7.94 -20.91
C VAL A 332 27.47 -6.83 -21.53
N ASN A 333 27.74 -5.77 -20.77
CA ASN A 333 28.56 -4.66 -21.21
C ASN A 333 29.99 -5.14 -21.49
N SER A 334 30.47 -4.92 -22.71
CA SER A 334 31.80 -5.33 -23.18
C SER A 334 32.95 -4.69 -22.41
N ALA A 335 32.73 -3.52 -21.79
CA ALA A 335 33.76 -2.75 -21.11
C ALA A 335 34.04 -3.25 -19.68
N ASN A 336 33.01 -3.71 -18.95
CA ASN A 336 33.11 -4.02 -17.53
C ASN A 336 32.49 -5.37 -17.12
N ASP A 337 31.99 -6.16 -18.08
CA ASP A 337 31.35 -7.47 -17.88
C ASP A 337 30.09 -7.40 -16.99
N GLU A 338 29.50 -6.22 -16.81
CA GLU A 338 28.26 -6.04 -16.05
C GLU A 338 27.04 -6.43 -16.89
N GLU A 339 26.07 -7.10 -16.26
CA GLU A 339 24.79 -7.39 -16.89
C GLU A 339 23.94 -6.12 -16.97
N VAL A 340 23.51 -5.78 -18.19
CA VAL A 340 22.72 -4.56 -18.47
C VAL A 340 21.26 -4.86 -18.81
N GLY A 341 20.94 -6.14 -19.02
CA GLY A 341 19.58 -6.60 -19.28
C GLY A 341 19.55 -8.03 -19.83
N GLY A 342 18.37 -8.46 -20.26
CA GLY A 342 18.21 -9.74 -20.94
C GLY A 342 16.77 -10.04 -21.30
N VAL A 343 16.58 -11.17 -21.98
CA VAL A 343 15.28 -11.65 -22.44
C VAL A 343 15.17 -13.17 -22.27
N VAL A 344 13.96 -13.61 -21.92
CA VAL A 344 13.52 -15.00 -21.97
C VAL A 344 12.37 -15.11 -22.97
N PHE A 345 12.49 -16.02 -23.94
CA PHE A 345 11.35 -16.50 -24.70
C PHE A 345 10.84 -17.80 -24.10
N GLY A 346 9.53 -17.86 -23.86
CA GLY A 346 8.88 -19.00 -23.23
C GLY A 346 9.14 -19.07 -21.72
N GLY A 347 9.20 -17.95 -21.00
CA GLY A 347 9.58 -17.94 -19.59
C GLY A 347 8.63 -18.70 -18.67
N LEU A 348 7.33 -18.69 -18.99
CA LEU A 348 6.29 -19.40 -18.24
C LEU A 348 5.77 -20.63 -19.00
N THR A 349 5.28 -21.62 -18.26
CA THR A 349 4.51 -22.71 -18.88
C THR A 349 3.16 -22.20 -19.36
N PRO A 350 2.49 -22.89 -20.31
CA PRO A 350 1.17 -22.47 -20.81
C PRO A 350 0.15 -22.21 -19.69
N HIS A 351 0.19 -23.01 -18.62
CA HIS A 351 -0.68 -22.83 -17.46
C HIS A 351 -0.50 -21.46 -16.77
N PHE A 352 0.72 -21.11 -16.37
CA PHE A 352 1.00 -19.84 -15.69
C PHE A 352 0.88 -18.64 -16.63
N PHE A 353 1.25 -18.81 -17.90
CA PHE A 353 1.06 -17.78 -18.91
C PHE A 353 -0.43 -17.47 -19.14
N ASN A 354 -1.30 -18.48 -19.14
CA ASN A 354 -2.74 -18.27 -19.26
C ASN A 354 -3.34 -17.54 -18.04
N ILE A 355 -2.84 -17.78 -16.83
CA ILE A 355 -3.22 -16.99 -15.65
C ILE A 355 -2.87 -15.51 -15.86
N MET A 356 -1.64 -15.24 -16.30
CA MET A 356 -1.17 -13.90 -16.58
C MET A 356 -1.96 -13.21 -17.69
N LYS A 357 -2.29 -13.90 -18.78
CA LYS A 357 -3.18 -13.39 -19.84
C LYS A 357 -4.58 -13.06 -19.31
N SER A 358 -5.14 -13.93 -18.46
CA SER A 358 -6.45 -13.71 -17.84
C SER A 358 -6.46 -12.49 -16.92
N ASN A 359 -5.38 -12.27 -16.16
CA ASN A 359 -5.21 -11.07 -15.35
C ASN A 359 -5.08 -9.81 -16.21
N HIS A 360 -4.24 -9.86 -17.25
CA HIS A 360 -4.07 -8.75 -18.19
C HIS A 360 -5.39 -8.35 -18.86
N GLN A 361 -6.16 -9.31 -19.37
CA GLN A 361 -7.51 -9.06 -19.92
C GLN A 361 -8.46 -8.49 -18.87
N HIS A 362 -8.42 -9.01 -17.63
CA HIS A 362 -9.25 -8.48 -16.54
C HIS A 362 -9.01 -6.98 -16.31
N PHE A 363 -7.76 -6.53 -16.34
CA PHE A 363 -7.41 -5.12 -16.20
C PHE A 363 -7.75 -4.31 -17.45
N ARG A 364 -7.65 -4.89 -18.66
CA ARG A 364 -8.11 -4.26 -19.90
C ARG A 364 -9.55 -3.79 -19.80
N ASP A 365 -10.40 -4.67 -19.32
CA ASP A 365 -11.85 -4.47 -19.33
C ASP A 365 -12.32 -3.47 -18.26
N ARG A 366 -11.46 -3.13 -17.29
CA ARG A 366 -11.87 -2.43 -16.06
C ARG A 366 -11.02 -1.22 -15.68
N ALA A 367 -9.81 -1.12 -16.21
CA ALA A 367 -8.89 -0.07 -15.79
C ALA A 367 -9.15 1.25 -16.53
N VAL A 368 -8.87 2.34 -15.84
CA VAL A 368 -8.88 3.69 -16.41
C VAL A 368 -7.49 4.01 -16.96
N ASN A 369 -7.42 4.61 -18.15
CA ASN A 369 -6.14 5.04 -18.73
C ASN A 369 -5.41 5.98 -17.76
N VAL A 370 -4.13 5.74 -17.52
CA VAL A 370 -3.31 6.67 -16.74
C VAL A 370 -3.00 7.89 -17.60
N ILE A 371 -3.08 9.07 -16.98
CA ILE A 371 -2.60 10.30 -17.63
C ILE A 371 -1.08 10.17 -17.78
N ARG A 372 -0.61 10.11 -19.01
CA ARG A 372 0.82 9.99 -19.31
C ARG A 372 1.49 11.37 -19.21
N GLY A 373 2.80 11.38 -19.00
CA GLY A 373 3.60 12.62 -19.04
C GLY A 373 3.53 13.29 -20.42
N GLN A 374 3.81 14.60 -20.49
CA GLN A 374 3.64 15.40 -21.73
C GLN A 374 4.29 14.78 -22.97
N ALA A 375 5.47 14.16 -22.84
CA ALA A 375 6.16 13.50 -23.95
C ALA A 375 5.38 12.29 -24.51
N PHE A 376 4.60 11.60 -23.67
CA PHE A 376 3.81 10.42 -24.02
C PHE A 376 2.36 10.75 -24.38
N GLN A 377 1.85 11.93 -24.01
CA GLN A 377 0.50 12.37 -24.38
C GLN A 377 0.34 12.49 -25.90
N LYS A 378 1.41 12.86 -26.60
CA LYS A 378 1.45 12.88 -28.07
C LYS A 378 1.30 11.49 -28.71
N LEU A 379 1.37 10.42 -27.90
CA LEU A 379 1.43 9.01 -28.29
C LEU A 379 0.32 8.16 -27.66
N ASP A 380 -0.79 8.79 -27.27
CA ASP A 380 -1.89 8.13 -26.57
C ASP A 380 -2.81 7.26 -27.47
N TYR A 381 -2.23 6.61 -28.50
CA TYR A 381 -2.93 5.69 -29.41
C TYR A 381 -3.42 4.38 -28.76
N GLY A 382 -2.91 4.06 -27.57
CA GLY A 382 -3.22 2.83 -26.83
C GLY A 382 -3.69 3.12 -25.41
N LEU A 383 -3.89 2.06 -24.62
CA LEU A 383 -4.27 2.15 -23.22
C LEU A 383 -3.09 1.74 -22.33
N MET A 384 -2.89 2.49 -21.24
CA MET A 384 -1.97 2.13 -20.17
C MET A 384 -2.74 2.20 -18.86
N ALA A 385 -2.82 1.08 -18.16
CA ALA A 385 -3.59 0.92 -16.94
C ALA A 385 -2.62 0.72 -15.77
N GLY A 386 -2.60 1.67 -14.85
CA GLY A 386 -1.76 1.59 -13.67
C GLY A 386 -2.37 0.68 -12.62
N GLY A 387 -1.54 -0.22 -12.09
CA GLY A 387 -1.78 -0.99 -10.90
C GLY A 387 -0.65 -0.72 -9.91
N GLY A 388 -0.96 -0.24 -8.71
CA GLY A 388 0.04 -0.08 -7.66
C GLY A 388 -0.35 0.95 -6.61
N PHE A 389 0.47 1.03 -5.57
CA PHE A 389 0.25 1.93 -4.43
C PHE A 389 0.75 3.35 -4.78
N ASN A 390 -0.18 4.29 -4.91
CA ASN A 390 0.00 5.75 -5.00
C ASN A 390 0.74 6.36 -6.21
N ASP A 391 0.11 7.37 -6.80
CA ASP A 391 0.82 8.55 -7.31
C ASP A 391 0.89 9.59 -6.17
N PRO A 392 2.07 10.16 -5.85
CA PRO A 392 2.17 11.18 -4.82
C PRO A 392 1.63 12.52 -5.33
N ASN A 393 0.31 12.72 -5.26
CA ASN A 393 -0.29 14.05 -5.24
C ASN A 393 -0.47 14.50 -3.78
N GLY A 394 0.62 14.96 -3.16
CA GLY A 394 0.56 15.74 -1.92
C GLY A 394 0.67 14.97 -0.59
N GLY A 395 1.31 13.80 -0.56
CA GLY A 395 1.63 13.11 0.71
C GLY A 395 0.45 12.42 1.40
N ALA A 396 -0.72 12.35 0.77
CA ALA A 396 -1.85 11.56 1.27
C ALA A 396 -1.60 10.05 1.04
N LEU A 397 -1.87 9.24 2.06
CA LEU A 397 -1.96 7.79 1.95
C LEU A 397 -3.15 7.42 1.04
N GLY A 398 -2.90 6.85 -0.15
CA GLY A 398 -3.89 5.98 -0.81
C GLY A 398 -4.62 6.51 -2.05
N ARG A 399 -3.95 7.20 -2.99
CA ARG A 399 -4.46 7.40 -4.36
C ARG A 399 -3.70 6.57 -5.40
N PHE A 400 -4.16 5.33 -5.62
CA PHE A 400 -3.75 4.44 -6.73
C PHE A 400 -3.71 5.17 -8.08
N TYR A 401 -2.84 4.72 -8.99
CA TYR A 401 -2.87 5.16 -10.40
C TYR A 401 -4.26 4.90 -10.98
N GLY A 402 -4.95 5.94 -11.44
CA GLY A 402 -6.09 5.86 -12.34
C GLY A 402 -7.14 4.78 -12.03
N GLY A 403 -8.13 5.11 -11.19
CA GLY A 403 -9.52 4.70 -11.43
C GLY A 403 -9.93 3.22 -11.31
N SER A 404 -9.06 2.26 -10.98
CA SER A 404 -9.53 0.89 -10.66
C SER A 404 -10.26 0.81 -9.30
N TYR A 405 -10.15 1.86 -8.50
CA TYR A 405 -10.85 2.04 -7.24
C TYR A 405 -11.51 3.43 -7.27
N PRO A 406 -12.80 3.56 -6.95
CA PRO A 406 -13.44 4.85 -6.80
C PRO A 406 -12.95 5.49 -5.50
N SER A 407 -11.71 6.00 -5.51
CA SER A 407 -11.12 6.74 -4.39
C SER A 407 -11.90 8.02 -4.05
N GLY A 408 -12.82 8.46 -4.93
CA GLY A 408 -13.77 9.53 -4.66
C GLY A 408 -15.09 9.13 -4.01
N ARG A 409 -15.38 7.84 -3.76
CA ARG A 409 -16.67 7.39 -3.17
C ARG A 409 -16.57 6.77 -1.78
N LEU A 410 -15.38 6.64 -1.21
CA LEU A 410 -15.19 6.16 0.16
C LEU A 410 -15.21 7.30 1.21
N HIS A 411 -15.89 8.41 0.91
CA HIS A 411 -16.06 9.53 1.83
C HIS A 411 -17.31 9.37 2.73
N GLY A 412 -17.50 8.16 3.28
CA GLY A 412 -18.56 7.89 4.25
C GLY A 412 -18.42 6.51 4.89
N PRO A 413 -19.13 6.24 6.01
CA PRO A 413 -19.19 4.93 6.66
C PRO A 413 -20.00 3.96 5.79
N MET A 414 -19.47 3.61 4.61
CA MET A 414 -20.10 2.69 3.69
C MET A 414 -19.65 1.28 4.06
N ILE A 415 -20.57 0.48 4.59
CA ILE A 415 -20.36 -0.97 4.73
C ILE A 415 -20.23 -1.52 3.31
N LEU A 416 -18.99 -1.81 2.89
CA LEU A 416 -18.74 -2.45 1.60
C LEU A 416 -19.28 -3.88 1.65
N SER A 417 -20.09 -4.26 0.67
CA SER A 417 -20.54 -5.65 0.56
C SER A 417 -19.34 -6.58 0.33
N LYS A 418 -19.42 -7.81 0.82
CA LYS A 418 -18.38 -8.84 0.59
C LYS A 418 -18.01 -8.95 -0.90
N GLN A 419 -18.98 -8.82 -1.80
CA GLN A 419 -18.75 -8.90 -3.24
C GLN A 419 -17.84 -7.77 -3.76
N ILE A 420 -18.03 -6.53 -3.29
CA ILE A 420 -17.21 -5.37 -3.68
C ILE A 420 -15.79 -5.56 -3.13
N VAL A 421 -15.70 -5.96 -1.85
CA VAL A 421 -14.43 -6.24 -1.17
C VAL A 421 -13.66 -7.38 -1.85
N ASP A 422 -14.33 -8.49 -2.17
CA ASP A 422 -13.74 -9.63 -2.88
C ASP A 422 -13.14 -9.18 -4.22
N SER A 423 -13.85 -8.35 -4.98
CA SER A 423 -13.37 -7.81 -6.26
C SER A 423 -12.06 -7.02 -6.08
N HIS A 424 -12.02 -6.17 -5.07
CA HIS A 424 -10.86 -5.33 -4.75
C HIS A 424 -9.65 -6.13 -4.28
N VAL A 425 -9.85 -7.08 -3.36
CA VAL A 425 -8.79 -7.94 -2.86
C VAL A 425 -8.27 -8.86 -3.97
N LYS A 426 -9.16 -9.41 -4.81
CA LYS A 426 -8.76 -10.22 -5.97
C LYS A 426 -7.84 -9.46 -6.91
N ASN A 427 -8.12 -8.20 -7.19
CA ASN A 427 -7.28 -7.40 -8.09
C ASN A 427 -5.86 -7.21 -7.55
N TRP A 428 -5.73 -6.99 -6.24
CA TRP A 428 -4.43 -6.95 -5.56
C TRP A 428 -3.66 -8.26 -5.70
N PHE A 429 -4.33 -9.39 -5.49
CA PHE A 429 -3.69 -10.69 -5.60
C PHE A 429 -3.34 -11.07 -7.05
N ARG A 430 -4.13 -10.64 -8.04
CA ARG A 430 -3.81 -10.80 -9.47
C ARG A 430 -2.50 -10.08 -9.83
N MET A 431 -2.36 -8.81 -9.43
CA MET A 431 -1.12 -8.06 -9.66
C MET A 431 0.07 -8.66 -8.89
N ALA A 432 -0.14 -8.99 -7.62
CA ALA A 432 0.87 -9.63 -6.80
C ALA A 432 1.37 -10.94 -7.43
N LEU A 433 0.47 -11.69 -8.05
CA LEU A 433 0.77 -12.92 -8.76
C LEU A 433 1.55 -12.64 -10.04
N ASP A 434 1.09 -11.74 -10.89
CA ASP A 434 1.77 -11.36 -12.14
C ASP A 434 3.22 -10.91 -11.87
N ASN A 435 3.43 -10.03 -10.88
CA ASN A 435 4.77 -9.60 -10.45
C ASN A 435 5.62 -10.79 -9.97
N ALA A 436 5.06 -11.66 -9.12
CA ALA A 436 5.79 -12.81 -8.61
C ALA A 436 6.17 -13.82 -9.71
N LEU A 437 5.30 -14.02 -10.71
CA LEU A 437 5.57 -14.86 -11.87
C LEU A 437 6.75 -14.29 -12.68
N MET A 438 6.70 -13.00 -13.03
CA MET A 438 7.78 -12.34 -13.79
C MET A 438 9.11 -12.37 -13.05
N LEU A 439 9.11 -11.98 -11.77
CA LEU A 439 10.34 -11.98 -11.00
C LEU A 439 10.90 -13.39 -10.83
N ARG A 440 10.06 -14.43 -10.81
CA ARG A 440 10.54 -15.81 -10.78
C ARG A 440 11.26 -16.17 -12.08
N VAL A 441 10.74 -15.77 -13.23
CA VAL A 441 11.41 -15.94 -14.54
C VAL A 441 12.75 -15.23 -14.52
N VAL A 442 12.78 -13.95 -14.16
CA VAL A 442 14.01 -13.13 -14.11
C VAL A 442 15.02 -13.70 -13.12
N THR A 443 14.62 -14.03 -11.89
CA THR A 443 15.53 -14.59 -10.86
C THR A 443 16.24 -15.86 -11.32
N GLN A 444 15.62 -16.62 -12.22
CA GLN A 444 16.22 -17.83 -12.76
C GLN A 444 17.07 -17.60 -13.99
N ALA A 445 16.68 -16.67 -14.84
CA ALA A 445 17.51 -16.26 -15.96
C ALA A 445 18.78 -15.56 -15.45
N SER A 446 18.60 -14.57 -14.57
CA SER A 446 19.65 -13.80 -13.89
C SER A 446 19.40 -13.68 -12.38
N ARG A 447 20.27 -14.30 -11.61
CA ARG A 447 20.20 -14.27 -10.14
C ARG A 447 20.62 -12.93 -9.56
N SER A 448 21.59 -12.26 -10.18
CA SER A 448 22.08 -10.93 -9.79
C SER A 448 20.94 -9.92 -9.89
N VAL A 449 20.35 -9.78 -11.09
CA VAL A 449 19.21 -8.89 -11.33
C VAL A 449 18.04 -9.22 -10.41
N GLY A 450 17.69 -10.51 -10.30
CA GLY A 450 16.65 -10.94 -9.38
C GLY A 450 16.96 -10.66 -7.91
N LYS A 451 18.21 -10.54 -7.49
CA LYS A 451 18.61 -10.12 -6.14
C LYS A 451 18.52 -8.60 -5.99
N ASP A 452 18.94 -7.85 -7.00
CA ASP A 452 18.97 -6.39 -6.98
C ASP A 452 17.56 -5.80 -6.90
N ILE A 453 16.64 -6.31 -7.72
CA ILE A 453 15.21 -5.93 -7.66
C ILE A 453 14.65 -6.16 -6.25
N LYS A 454 14.94 -7.33 -5.65
CA LYS A 454 14.45 -7.69 -4.31
C LYS A 454 15.06 -6.82 -3.22
N SER A 455 16.36 -6.56 -3.32
CA SER A 455 17.10 -5.72 -2.39
C SER A 455 16.58 -4.28 -2.45
N ALA A 456 16.36 -3.74 -3.65
CA ALA A 456 15.81 -2.41 -3.85
C ALA A 456 14.41 -2.27 -3.26
N ALA A 457 13.50 -3.20 -3.57
CA ALA A 457 12.14 -3.19 -3.02
C ALA A 457 12.12 -3.36 -1.48
N THR A 458 12.96 -4.23 -0.95
CA THR A 458 13.10 -4.43 0.51
C THR A 458 13.60 -3.17 1.20
N LYS A 459 14.66 -2.56 0.65
CA LYS A 459 15.23 -1.31 1.17
C LYS A 459 14.20 -0.18 1.12
N ALA A 460 13.43 -0.11 0.04
CA ALA A 460 12.40 0.91 -0.13
C ALA A 460 11.18 0.71 0.78
N GLY A 461 11.00 -0.48 1.36
CA GLY A 461 9.83 -0.81 2.16
C GLY A 461 8.56 -1.03 1.32
N THR A 462 8.68 -1.28 0.02
CA THR A 462 7.54 -1.44 -0.89
C THR A 462 6.98 -2.86 -0.92
N LEU A 463 7.13 -3.66 0.14
CA LEU A 463 6.73 -5.07 0.18
C LEU A 463 5.24 -5.41 0.49
N PRO A 464 4.25 -4.49 0.70
CA PRO A 464 3.02 -4.88 1.39
C PRO A 464 2.02 -5.71 0.57
N ILE A 465 2.02 -5.66 -0.77
CA ILE A 465 1.13 -6.50 -1.59
C ILE A 465 1.87 -6.96 -2.85
N GLY A 466 2.15 -8.26 -2.93
CA GLY A 466 3.06 -8.83 -3.94
C GLY A 466 4.50 -8.71 -3.47
N ARG A 467 5.25 -9.82 -3.56
CA ARG A 467 6.50 -10.02 -2.82
C ARG A 467 7.59 -8.95 -3.00
N TYR A 468 7.46 -7.97 -3.90
CA TYR A 468 8.43 -6.89 -4.10
C TYR A 468 7.78 -5.55 -4.51
N GLY A 469 6.48 -5.34 -4.22
CA GLY A 469 5.64 -4.17 -4.61
C GLY A 469 6.31 -3.14 -5.51
N LEU A 470 6.37 -3.53 -6.77
CA LEU A 470 6.79 -2.73 -7.90
C LEU A 470 5.50 -2.18 -8.52
N ASN A 471 5.52 -0.95 -9.02
CA ASN A 471 4.42 -0.42 -9.82
C ASN A 471 4.25 -1.30 -11.06
N GLN A 472 3.01 -1.60 -11.39
CA GLN A 472 2.67 -2.41 -12.55
C GLN A 472 1.84 -1.58 -13.51
N PHE A 473 2.16 -1.64 -14.79
CA PHE A 473 1.38 -0.96 -15.82
C PHE A 473 0.98 -1.96 -16.89
N TYR A 474 -0.31 -2.20 -17.02
CA TYR A 474 -0.91 -3.04 -18.05
C TYR A 474 -1.08 -2.22 -19.32
N CYS A 475 -0.41 -2.65 -20.38
CA CYS A 475 -0.27 -1.92 -21.62
C CYS A 475 -1.02 -2.62 -22.75
N PHE A 476 -1.76 -1.85 -23.54
CA PHE A 476 -2.54 -2.30 -24.70
C PHE A 476 -2.27 -1.39 -25.87
N ASN A 477 -1.67 -1.93 -26.94
CA ASN A 477 -1.20 -1.15 -28.09
C ASN A 477 -0.36 0.08 -27.67
N TYR A 478 0.37 -0.05 -26.57
CA TYR A 478 1.16 1.03 -26.00
C TYR A 478 2.42 1.27 -26.83
N ILE A 479 2.70 2.54 -27.12
CA ILE A 479 3.88 2.98 -27.84
C ILE A 479 4.63 3.97 -26.95
N ALA A 480 5.89 3.67 -26.68
CA ALA A 480 6.80 4.61 -26.05
C ALA A 480 7.77 5.18 -27.09
N PRO A 481 8.05 6.50 -27.06
CA PRO A 481 9.20 7.05 -27.77
C PRO A 481 10.49 6.53 -27.12
N LEU A 482 11.63 6.84 -27.73
CA LEU A 482 12.92 6.63 -27.09
C LEU A 482 13.04 7.56 -25.89
N HIS A 483 13.20 7.01 -24.69
CA HIS A 483 13.26 7.74 -23.43
C HIS A 483 14.06 6.97 -22.40
N TYR A 484 14.33 7.61 -21.28
CA TYR A 484 14.74 6.93 -20.06
C TYR A 484 13.76 7.30 -18.95
N ASP A 485 13.62 6.39 -18.00
CA ASP A 485 12.87 6.57 -16.77
C ASP A 485 13.81 6.88 -15.60
N LYS A 486 13.24 7.22 -14.46
CA LYS A 486 13.98 7.38 -13.21
C LYS A 486 13.69 6.21 -12.29
N ASP A 487 14.16 5.04 -12.70
CA ASP A 487 13.93 3.80 -11.97
C ASP A 487 14.97 3.58 -10.88
N ARG A 488 14.60 2.90 -9.80
CA ARG A 488 15.51 2.58 -8.69
C ARG A 488 16.41 1.37 -9.04
N THR A 489 15.88 0.45 -9.84
CA THR A 489 16.46 -0.85 -10.19
C THR A 489 15.93 -1.27 -11.57
N PHE A 490 16.41 -2.41 -12.08
CA PHE A 490 15.88 -3.05 -13.28
C PHE A 490 14.35 -3.10 -13.35
N THR A 491 13.85 -2.78 -14.53
CA THR A 491 12.46 -2.89 -14.93
C THR A 491 12.24 -4.21 -15.65
N MET A 492 11.10 -4.86 -15.41
CA MET A 492 10.74 -6.11 -16.05
C MET A 492 9.49 -5.91 -16.91
N SER A 493 9.48 -6.48 -18.11
CA SER A 493 8.34 -6.40 -19.03
C SER A 493 8.00 -7.75 -19.62
N VAL A 494 6.73 -7.95 -19.98
CA VAL A 494 6.25 -9.18 -20.64
C VAL A 494 5.23 -8.86 -21.71
N THR A 495 5.27 -9.62 -22.81
CA THR A 495 4.23 -9.60 -23.86
C THR A 495 3.24 -10.75 -23.63
N THR A 496 1.96 -10.41 -23.44
CA THR A 496 0.85 -11.36 -23.22
C THR A 496 0.12 -11.72 -24.52
N ALA A 497 0.14 -10.83 -25.51
CA ALA A 497 -0.36 -11.10 -26.85
C ALA A 497 0.36 -10.24 -27.90
N LYS A 498 0.52 -10.80 -29.10
CA LYS A 498 1.04 -10.09 -30.27
C LYS A 498 0.47 -10.71 -31.53
N ASN A 499 -0.48 -10.01 -32.15
CA ASN A 499 -1.26 -10.53 -33.29
C ASN A 499 -1.07 -9.71 -34.58
N GLY A 500 -0.29 -8.63 -34.52
CA GLY A 500 -0.01 -7.75 -35.65
C GLY A 500 1.24 -8.11 -36.45
N ASN A 501 1.70 -7.16 -37.27
CA ASN A 501 2.97 -7.28 -38.00
C ASN A 501 4.11 -7.53 -36.99
N PRO A 502 4.93 -8.60 -37.18
CA PRO A 502 6.00 -8.96 -36.24
C PRO A 502 7.09 -7.89 -36.10
N GLN A 503 7.20 -6.96 -37.05
CA GLN A 503 8.16 -5.85 -37.01
C GLN A 503 7.74 -4.72 -36.05
N TYR A 504 6.47 -4.66 -35.65
CA TYR A 504 5.95 -3.60 -34.80
C TYR A 504 5.87 -4.03 -33.34
N TYR A 505 5.82 -3.04 -32.44
CA TYR A 505 5.72 -3.23 -30.99
C TYR A 505 6.86 -4.07 -30.39
N ASN A 506 8.04 -4.02 -31.01
CA ASN A 506 9.25 -4.62 -30.48
C ASN A 506 9.89 -3.69 -29.45
N PHE A 507 10.61 -4.27 -28.49
CA PHE A 507 11.35 -3.48 -27.52
C PHE A 507 12.70 -3.06 -28.12
N CYS A 508 13.03 -1.78 -28.04
CA CYS A 508 14.35 -1.27 -28.38
C CYS A 508 15.08 -0.82 -27.12
N TYR A 509 16.29 -1.34 -26.94
CA TYR A 509 17.23 -0.88 -25.92
C TYR A 509 18.32 -0.06 -26.62
N ALA A 510 18.00 1.18 -26.98
CA ALA A 510 18.83 2.01 -27.84
C ALA A 510 20.22 2.25 -27.27
N LYS A 511 20.33 2.41 -25.94
CA LYS A 511 21.61 2.58 -25.22
C LYS A 511 22.65 1.49 -25.54
N TRP A 512 22.18 0.28 -25.85
CA TRP A 512 23.01 -0.90 -26.14
C TRP A 512 22.84 -1.43 -27.55
N GLY A 513 21.96 -0.82 -28.36
CA GLY A 513 21.75 -1.23 -29.75
C GLY A 513 21.04 -2.55 -29.97
N ILE A 514 20.09 -2.86 -29.10
CA ILE A 514 19.38 -4.12 -29.12
C ILE A 514 17.94 -3.86 -29.54
N ILE A 515 17.43 -4.69 -30.45
CA ILE A 515 15.99 -4.85 -30.66
C ILE A 515 15.62 -6.27 -30.23
N VAL A 516 14.68 -6.37 -29.29
CA VAL A 516 14.07 -7.64 -28.91
C VAL A 516 12.76 -7.79 -29.66
N TYR A 517 12.69 -8.82 -30.51
CA TYR A 517 11.51 -9.15 -31.28
C TYR A 517 10.51 -9.89 -30.41
N THR A 518 9.61 -9.12 -29.80
CA THR A 518 8.66 -9.61 -28.81
C THR A 518 7.66 -10.60 -29.42
N GLN A 519 7.17 -11.52 -28.61
CA GLN A 519 6.07 -12.45 -28.92
C GLN A 519 5.34 -12.82 -27.63
N GLY A 520 4.19 -13.48 -27.71
CA GLY A 520 3.52 -13.96 -26.51
C GLY A 520 4.46 -14.84 -25.65
N ASN A 521 4.45 -14.62 -24.33
CA ASN A 521 5.31 -15.32 -23.37
C ASN A 521 6.80 -14.97 -23.56
N CYS A 522 7.08 -13.73 -23.92
CA CYS A 522 8.41 -13.14 -23.95
C CYS A 522 8.55 -12.16 -22.78
N GLU A 523 9.47 -12.43 -21.88
CA GLU A 523 9.80 -11.60 -20.72
C GLU A 523 11.20 -10.99 -20.88
N TRP A 524 11.38 -9.72 -20.57
CA TRP A 524 12.69 -9.06 -20.61
C TRP A 524 12.89 -8.15 -19.41
N TRP A 525 14.15 -7.86 -19.11
CA TRP A 525 14.56 -6.91 -18.08
C TRP A 525 15.66 -5.98 -18.59
N PHE A 526 15.66 -4.76 -18.10
CA PHE A 526 16.56 -3.69 -18.54
C PHE A 526 16.67 -2.62 -17.45
N ASP A 527 17.72 -1.80 -17.47
CA ASP A 527 17.80 -0.61 -16.63
C ASP A 527 16.94 0.51 -17.24
N GLY A 528 15.86 0.89 -16.55
CA GLY A 528 14.98 1.94 -17.04
C GLY A 528 15.66 3.31 -17.14
N LYS A 529 16.79 3.54 -16.48
CA LYS A 529 17.58 4.79 -16.56
C LYS A 529 18.28 4.98 -17.90
N GLU A 530 18.29 3.95 -18.74
CA GLU A 530 18.97 3.96 -20.01
C GLU A 530 17.98 4.09 -21.15
N VAL A 531 18.42 4.66 -22.28
CA VAL A 531 17.50 4.99 -23.38
C VAL A 531 16.92 3.73 -24.01
N HIS A 532 15.59 3.62 -23.98
CA HIS A 532 14.81 2.51 -24.49
C HIS A 532 13.46 3.01 -25.05
N GLY A 533 12.74 2.15 -25.77
CA GLY A 533 11.45 2.52 -26.34
C GLY A 533 10.80 1.38 -27.14
N THR A 534 9.78 1.74 -27.91
CA THR A 534 9.04 0.81 -28.75
C THR A 534 9.40 1.02 -30.22
N VAL A 535 9.62 -0.06 -30.98
CA VAL A 535 9.60 0.00 -32.45
C VAL A 535 8.15 0.22 -32.87
N SER A 536 7.86 1.44 -33.32
CA SER A 536 6.50 1.90 -33.56
C SER A 536 5.84 1.19 -34.75
N PRO A 537 4.53 0.89 -34.66
CA PRO A 537 3.74 0.60 -35.85
C PRO A 537 3.70 1.80 -36.81
N SER A 538 3.41 1.50 -38.07
CA SER A 538 3.10 2.50 -39.08
C SER A 538 1.72 3.13 -38.82
N ARG A 539 1.48 4.31 -39.41
CA ARG A 539 0.20 5.01 -39.37
C ARG A 539 -0.92 4.15 -39.94
N SER A 540 -0.68 3.49 -41.07
CA SER A 540 -1.61 2.53 -41.66
C SER A 540 -1.94 1.38 -40.70
N ALA A 541 -0.94 0.84 -40.01
CA ALA A 541 -1.15 -0.23 -39.04
C ALA A 541 -1.93 0.24 -37.81
N LEU A 542 -1.69 1.46 -37.34
CA LEU A 542 -2.47 2.09 -36.28
C LEU A 542 -3.93 2.30 -36.68
N ALA A 543 -4.19 2.75 -37.91
CA ALA A 543 -5.55 2.90 -38.44
C ALA A 543 -6.27 1.54 -38.62
N ALA A 544 -5.51 0.48 -38.89
CA ALA A 544 -6.04 -0.89 -39.00
C ALA A 544 -6.28 -1.57 -37.65
N VAL A 545 -5.77 -1.02 -36.55
CA VAL A 545 -6.09 -1.46 -35.18
C VAL A 545 -7.55 -1.13 -34.90
N SER A 546 -8.45 -2.00 -35.37
CA SER A 546 -9.89 -1.86 -35.19
C SER A 546 -10.25 -1.90 -33.71
N THR A 547 -11.44 -1.38 -33.42
CA THR A 547 -12.05 -1.22 -32.09
C THR A 547 -12.17 -2.51 -31.26
N ASP A 548 -11.90 -3.69 -31.83
CA ASP A 548 -12.25 -4.98 -31.25
C ASP A 548 -11.05 -5.90 -30.92
N GLY A 549 -9.79 -5.50 -31.22
CA GLY A 549 -8.62 -6.36 -31.03
C GLY A 549 -7.32 -5.63 -30.72
N SER A 550 -6.52 -6.15 -29.78
CA SER A 550 -5.18 -5.64 -29.49
C SER A 550 -4.12 -6.28 -30.40
N TYR A 551 -3.25 -5.44 -30.95
CA TYR A 551 -2.10 -5.83 -31.78
C TYR A 551 -0.92 -6.26 -30.93
N SER A 552 -0.68 -5.57 -29.82
CA SER A 552 0.34 -5.92 -28.84
C SER A 552 -0.13 -5.57 -27.44
N ASP A 553 -0.08 -6.58 -26.58
CA ASP A 553 -0.49 -6.52 -25.20
C ASP A 553 0.64 -7.01 -24.31
N GLY A 554 0.79 -6.37 -23.17
CA GLY A 554 1.79 -6.74 -22.19
C GLY A 554 1.67 -5.93 -20.92
N PHE A 555 2.60 -6.11 -20.00
CA PHE A 555 2.72 -5.22 -18.86
C PHE A 555 4.15 -5.08 -18.43
N VAL A 556 4.41 -3.97 -17.75
CA VAL A 556 5.71 -3.62 -17.18
C VAL A 556 5.59 -3.53 -15.67
N VAL A 557 6.64 -3.94 -14.98
CA VAL A 557 6.78 -3.99 -13.54
C VAL A 557 8.05 -3.22 -13.17
N VAL A 558 7.90 -2.14 -12.40
CA VAL A 558 8.96 -1.14 -12.17
C VAL A 558 8.93 -0.56 -10.75
N LEU A 559 10.10 -0.38 -10.14
CA LEU A 559 10.25 0.46 -8.94
C LEU A 559 10.80 1.82 -9.37
N ARG A 560 9.96 2.84 -9.45
CA ARG A 560 10.45 4.19 -9.75
C ARG A 560 11.12 4.78 -8.53
N GLU A 561 12.19 5.54 -8.76
CA GLU A 561 12.96 6.20 -7.72
C GLU A 561 12.08 7.09 -6.82
N LYS A 562 11.14 7.82 -7.43
CA LYS A 562 10.21 8.70 -6.70
C LYS A 562 9.34 7.93 -5.68
N ASP A 563 8.89 6.73 -6.05
CA ASP A 563 8.01 5.93 -5.19
C ASP A 563 8.82 5.20 -4.12
N ALA A 564 10.02 4.74 -4.47
CA ALA A 564 10.95 4.19 -3.51
C ALA A 564 11.28 5.20 -2.40
N ILE A 565 11.63 6.44 -2.77
CA ILE A 565 11.89 7.52 -1.81
C ILE A 565 10.66 7.84 -0.96
N ALA A 566 9.47 7.86 -1.57
CA ALA A 566 8.23 8.11 -0.84
C ALA A 566 7.93 6.99 0.17
N ALA A 567 8.13 5.73 -0.22
CA ALA A 567 7.96 4.57 0.65
C ALA A 567 8.98 4.54 1.79
N GLU A 568 10.26 4.89 1.52
CA GLU A 568 11.30 5.03 2.54
C GLU A 568 10.91 6.09 3.59
N LYS A 569 10.47 7.27 3.14
CA LYS A 569 10.02 8.35 4.03
C LYS A 569 8.81 7.92 4.87
N MET A 570 7.85 7.22 4.27
CA MET A 570 6.69 6.70 4.99
C MET A 570 7.11 5.66 6.03
N HIS A 571 8.00 4.74 5.65
CA HIS A 571 8.51 3.71 6.54
C HIS A 571 9.29 4.30 7.73
N ASP A 572 10.11 5.32 7.48
CA ASP A 572 10.82 6.08 8.52
C ASP A 572 9.86 6.84 9.42
N ALA A 573 8.80 7.44 8.86
CA ALA A 573 7.76 8.09 9.65
C ALA A 573 7.06 7.09 10.57
N VAL A 574 6.64 5.93 10.05
CA VAL A 574 6.00 4.85 10.83
C VAL A 574 6.92 4.34 11.95
N LYS A 575 8.22 4.15 11.67
CA LYS A 575 9.22 3.78 12.69
C LYS A 575 9.38 4.81 13.81
N ARG A 576 9.10 6.08 13.53
CA ARG A 576 9.17 7.17 14.51
C ARG A 576 7.88 7.33 15.32
N ILE A 577 6.75 6.77 14.88
CA ILE A 577 5.47 6.84 15.61
C ILE A 577 5.62 6.33 17.06
N PRO A 578 6.29 5.20 17.35
CA PRO A 578 6.52 4.75 18.74
C PRO A 578 7.36 5.71 19.58
N TYR A 579 8.31 6.43 18.97
CA TYR A 579 9.14 7.41 19.67
C TYR A 579 8.35 8.67 19.98
N ILE A 580 7.56 9.15 19.02
CA ILE A 580 6.66 10.29 19.20
C ILE A 580 5.60 9.94 20.26
N SER A 581 4.97 8.78 20.16
CA SER A 581 3.97 8.34 21.15
C SER A 581 4.56 8.16 22.56
N LYS A 582 5.85 7.83 22.70
CA LYS A 582 6.55 7.78 23.99
C LYS A 582 6.70 9.15 24.65
N TYR A 583 6.93 10.21 23.89
CA TYR A 583 6.99 11.59 24.42
C TYR A 583 5.61 12.19 24.70
N TRP A 584 4.56 11.60 24.12
CA TRP A 584 3.17 12.04 24.28
C TRP A 584 2.41 11.20 25.33
N SER A 585 3.03 10.13 25.82
CA SER A 585 2.53 9.26 26.90
C SER A 585 3.26 9.44 28.23
N SER A 586 4.22 10.37 28.30
CA SER A 586 4.89 10.86 29.52
C SER A 586 4.42 12.27 29.86
#